data_AF-A0A3R6SA62-F1
#
_entry.id   AF-A0A3R6SA62-F1
#
_cell.length_a   1.000
_cell.length_b   1.000
_cell.length_c   1.000
_cell.angle_alpha   90.00
_cell.angle_beta   90.00
_cell.angle_gamma   90.00
#
_symmetry.space_group_name_H-M   'P 1'
#
loop_
_entity.id
_entity.type
_entity.pdbx_description
1 polymer ?
#
loop_
_entity_poly.entity_id
_entity_poly.type
_entity_poly.pdbx_seq_one_letter_code
_entity_poly.pdbx_strand_id
1 'polypeptide(L)'
;MNRQTFIDTLRRALYGRVSDYELADHIRYYEDYIQQEIMKGRSEQEVLGELGDPRLIARTILETSGLETPNVEYTIDEDGREDSGYTSSDGQIKVHAFTGWKAGLVMALIAVVIIAIIVIVLGLFIYLLPVLLIFLAISWFVKKFLR
;
A
#
# COMPACT_ATOMS: atom_id res chain seq x y z
N MET A 1 9.79 2.18 23.78
CA MET A 1 10.70 2.74 22.75
C MET A 1 10.34 4.20 22.50
N ASN A 2 11.26 4.99 21.93
CA ASN A 2 10.96 6.34 21.45
C ASN A 2 10.78 6.34 19.92
N ARG A 3 10.22 7.42 19.37
CA ARG A 3 9.89 7.62 17.96
C ARG A 3 11.12 7.43 17.08
N GLN A 4 12.26 7.98 17.48
CA GLN A 4 13.50 7.86 16.73
C GLN A 4 13.92 6.39 16.60
N THR A 5 13.88 5.65 17.70
CA THR A 5 14.20 4.21 17.72
C THR A 5 13.22 3.41 16.86
N PHE A 6 11.93 3.75 16.92
CA PHE A 6 10.90 3.11 16.10
C PHE A 6 11.18 3.29 14.61
N ILE A 7 11.38 4.54 14.18
CA ILE A 7 11.66 4.89 12.78
C ILE A 7 12.98 4.30 12.30
N ASP A 8 14.04 4.37 13.10
CA ASP A 8 15.35 3.80 12.74
C ASP A 8 15.30 2.28 12.64
N THR A 9 14.47 1.61 13.46
CA THR A 9 14.28 0.17 13.39
C THR A 9 13.46 -0.23 12.16
N LEU A 10 12.38 0.50 11.86
CA LEU A 10 11.58 0.31 10.65
C LEU A 10 12.42 0.52 9.39
N ARG A 11 13.23 1.60 9.38
CA ARG A 11 14.15 1.92 8.27
C ARG A 11 15.13 0.80 8.04
N ARG A 12 15.81 0.32 9.09
CA ARG A 12 16.78 -0.78 8.99
C ARG A 12 16.14 -2.09 8.52
N ALA A 13 14.91 -2.37 8.94
CA ALA A 13 14.21 -3.59 8.55
C ALA A 13 13.76 -3.58 7.07
N LEU A 14 13.49 -2.40 6.51
CA LEU A 14 13.08 -2.22 5.11
C LEU A 14 14.26 -1.93 4.18
N TYR A 15 15.37 -1.38 4.70
CA TYR A 15 16.53 -0.98 3.92
C TYR A 15 17.10 -2.16 3.11
N GLY A 16 17.30 -1.93 1.81
CA GLY A 16 17.80 -2.95 0.87
C GLY A 16 16.80 -4.06 0.54
N ARG A 17 15.60 -4.03 1.13
CA ARG A 17 14.52 -4.97 0.81
C ARG A 17 13.43 -4.32 -0.06
N VAL A 18 13.16 -3.03 0.12
CA VAL A 18 12.27 -2.23 -0.74
C VAL A 18 13.08 -1.20 -1.54
N SER A 19 12.46 -0.56 -2.54
CA SER A 19 13.11 0.53 -3.26
C SER A 19 13.33 1.77 -2.37
N ASP A 20 14.32 2.61 -2.66
CA ASP A 20 14.60 3.83 -1.89
C ASP A 20 13.39 4.77 -1.82
N TYR A 21 12.57 4.78 -2.89
CA TYR A 21 11.34 5.56 -2.95
C TYR A 21 10.27 5.02 -1.98
N GLU A 22 10.02 3.71 -1.99
CA GLU A 22 9.07 3.06 -1.06
C GLU A 22 9.54 3.15 0.38
N LEU A 23 10.85 3.00 0.62
CA LEU A 23 11.44 3.18 1.95
C LEU A 23 11.14 4.58 2.47
N ALA A 24 11.44 5.62 1.68
CA ALA A 24 11.19 7.00 2.08
C ALA A 24 9.71 7.26 2.32
N ASP A 25 8.82 6.68 1.50
CA ASP A 25 7.38 6.85 1.65
C ASP A 25 6.84 6.21 2.93
N HIS A 26 7.24 4.97 3.22
CA HIS A 26 6.87 4.29 4.46
C HIS A 26 7.40 5.03 5.68
N ILE A 27 8.66 5.46 5.68
CA ILE A 27 9.23 6.20 6.81
C ILE A 27 8.47 7.50 7.05
N ARG A 28 8.23 8.28 6.00
CA ARG A 28 7.48 9.53 6.08
C ARG A 28 6.06 9.31 6.59
N TYR A 29 5.38 8.26 6.12
CA TYR A 29 4.03 7.92 6.57
C TYR A 29 3.95 7.72 8.09
N TYR A 30 4.86 6.92 8.66
CA TYR A 30 4.86 6.66 10.10
C TYR A 30 5.35 7.87 10.92
N GLU A 31 6.32 8.64 10.41
CA GLU A 31 6.73 9.92 11.03
C GLU A 31 5.55 10.89 11.14
N ASP A 32 4.83 11.09 10.02
CA ASP A 32 3.67 11.96 9.95
C ASP A 32 2.54 11.48 10.86
N TYR A 33 2.25 10.17 10.86
CA TYR A 33 1.22 9.59 11.73
C TYR A 33 1.55 9.81 13.21
N ILE A 34 2.76 9.45 13.65
CA ILE A 34 3.17 9.61 15.04
C ILE A 34 3.11 11.08 15.45
N GLN A 35 3.61 11.97 14.59
CA GLN A 35 3.58 13.41 14.83
C GLN A 35 2.15 13.93 14.95
N GLN A 36 1.24 13.52 14.07
CA GLN A 36 -0.17 13.92 14.11
C GLN A 36 -0.87 13.45 15.38
N GLU A 37 -0.63 12.21 15.81
CA GLU A 37 -1.23 11.68 17.04
C GLU A 37 -0.73 12.41 18.29
N ILE A 38 0.56 12.74 18.34
CA ILE A 38 1.13 13.57 19.42
C ILE A 38 0.50 14.97 19.40
N MET A 39 0.31 15.57 18.22
CA MET A 39 -0.35 16.87 18.09
C MET A 39 -1.82 16.86 18.54
N LYS A 40 -2.49 15.70 18.51
CA LYS A 40 -3.84 15.52 19.06
C LYS A 40 -3.86 15.40 20.59
N GLY A 41 -2.70 15.47 21.24
CA GLY A 41 -2.56 15.43 22.70
C GLY A 41 -2.31 14.02 23.26
N ARG A 42 -2.08 13.01 22.40
CA ARG A 42 -1.70 11.67 22.85
C ARG A 42 -0.23 11.62 23.24
N SER A 43 0.11 10.74 24.18
CA SER A 43 1.51 10.54 24.55
C SER A 43 2.24 9.71 23.51
N GLU A 44 3.54 9.97 23.31
CA GLU A 44 4.37 9.21 22.38
C GLU A 44 4.37 7.71 22.70
N GLN A 45 4.43 7.34 23.98
CA GLN A 45 4.42 5.93 24.38
C GLN A 45 3.10 5.23 24.04
N GLU A 46 1.97 5.93 24.16
CA GLU A 46 0.66 5.39 23.82
C GLU A 46 0.55 5.12 22.32
N VAL A 47 0.97 6.08 21.49
CA VAL A 47 0.95 5.96 20.02
C VAL A 47 1.87 4.83 19.56
N LEU A 48 3.09 4.76 20.08
CA LEU A 48 4.03 3.70 19.74
C LEU A 48 3.59 2.33 20.27
N GLY A 49 2.92 2.29 21.42
CA GLY A 49 2.34 1.07 21.97
C GLY A 49 1.21 0.53 21.10
N GLU A 50 0.38 1.40 20.53
CA GLU A 50 -0.68 1.04 19.59
C GLU A 50 -0.12 0.56 18.25
N LEU A 51 0.93 1.22 17.74
CA LEU A 51 1.63 0.79 16.52
C LEU A 51 2.34 -0.56 16.70
N GLY A 52 2.83 -0.87 17.90
CA GLY A 52 3.53 -2.12 18.19
C GLY A 52 4.97 -2.14 17.67
N ASP A 53 5.49 -3.34 17.41
CA ASP A 53 6.89 -3.51 16.99
C ASP A 53 7.09 -3.08 15.52
N PRO A 54 7.99 -2.11 15.24
CA PRO A 54 8.32 -1.69 13.88
C PRO A 54 8.80 -2.83 12.96
N ARG A 55 9.36 -3.91 13.52
CA ARG A 55 9.79 -5.09 12.75
C ARG A 55 8.60 -5.87 12.17
N LEU A 56 7.50 -5.98 12.91
CA LEU A 56 6.27 -6.65 12.45
C LEU A 56 5.60 -5.85 11.32
N ILE A 57 5.64 -4.51 11.45
CA ILE A 57 5.20 -3.60 10.40
C ILE A 57 6.04 -3.80 9.14
N ALA A 58 7.37 -3.79 9.28
CA ALA A 58 8.28 -4.03 8.16
C ALA A 58 7.98 -5.37 7.47
N ARG A 59 7.78 -6.44 8.26
CA ARG A 59 7.41 -7.75 7.73
C ARG A 59 6.11 -7.70 6.91
N THR A 60 5.08 -7.05 7.42
CA THR A 60 3.79 -6.91 6.72
C THR A 60 3.96 -6.15 5.40
N ILE A 61 4.76 -5.08 5.38
CA ILE A 61 5.08 -4.31 4.17
C ILE A 61 5.78 -5.20 3.13
N LEU A 62 6.74 -6.03 3.57
CA LEU A 62 7.47 -6.93 2.68
C LEU A 62 6.57 -8.06 2.14
N GLU A 63 5.74 -8.66 3.00
CA GLU A 63 4.78 -9.70 2.60
C GLU A 63 3.73 -9.16 1.62
N THR A 64 3.26 -7.93 1.80
CA THR A 64 2.23 -7.31 0.95
C THR A 64 2.76 -6.75 -0.36
N SER A 65 4.05 -6.39 -0.44
CA SER A 65 4.70 -5.93 -1.68
C SER A 65 5.05 -7.06 -2.65
N GLY A 66 4.74 -8.32 -2.32
CA GLY A 66 5.03 -9.49 -3.16
C GLY A 66 6.53 -9.76 -3.31
N LEU A 67 7.34 -9.10 -2.48
CA LEU A 67 8.75 -9.39 -2.32
C LEU A 67 8.82 -10.66 -1.48
N GLU A 68 9.29 -11.76 -2.06
CA GLU A 68 9.58 -12.97 -1.30
C GLU A 68 10.55 -12.60 -0.19
N THR A 69 10.05 -12.55 1.04
CA THR A 69 10.89 -12.49 2.23
C THR A 69 11.68 -13.80 2.24
N PRO A 70 13.03 -13.76 2.13
CA PRO A 70 13.79 -14.90 2.60
C PRO A 70 13.32 -15.11 4.04
N ASN A 71 12.91 -16.32 4.38
CA ASN A 71 12.40 -16.69 5.69
C ASN A 71 13.52 -16.48 6.72
N VAL A 72 13.71 -15.23 7.17
CA VAL A 72 14.64 -14.90 8.24
C VAL A 72 13.85 -15.03 9.53
N GLU A 73 13.82 -16.27 10.02
CA GLU A 73 13.45 -16.59 11.38
C GLU A 73 14.44 -15.89 12.32
N TYR A 74 14.00 -14.80 12.95
CA TYR A 74 14.76 -14.15 14.00
C TYR A 74 14.39 -14.83 15.33
N THR A 75 15.27 -15.67 15.83
CA THR A 75 15.29 -16.04 17.25
C THR A 75 15.42 -14.77 18.08
N ILE A 76 14.52 -14.62 19.06
CA ILE A 76 14.57 -13.53 20.04
C ILE A 76 15.66 -13.88 21.04
N ASP A 77 16.83 -13.27 20.88
CA ASP A 77 17.87 -13.25 21.91
C ASP A 77 18.16 -11.79 22.29
N GLU A 78 17.72 -11.41 23.49
CA GLU A 78 18.18 -10.25 24.27
C GLU A 78 19.14 -10.78 25.35
N ASP A 79 20.24 -10.15 25.73
CA ASP A 79 21.00 -9.02 25.20
C ASP A 79 22.50 -9.26 25.47
N GLY A 80 23.36 -9.04 24.48
CA GLY A 80 24.78 -9.36 24.58
C GLY A 80 25.64 -8.68 23.53
N ARG A 81 26.36 -7.65 23.98
CA ARG A 81 27.65 -7.10 23.50
C ARG A 81 28.09 -7.39 22.05
N GLU A 82 28.34 -6.27 21.38
CA GLU A 82 29.50 -5.95 20.54
C GLU A 82 29.85 -6.85 19.34
N ASP A 83 29.89 -6.15 18.20
CA ASP A 83 30.82 -6.31 17.08
C ASP A 83 30.29 -6.98 15.80
N SER A 84 30.85 -6.46 14.72
CA SER A 84 30.95 -6.96 13.36
C SER A 84 29.86 -6.57 12.35
N GLY A 85 30.33 -5.83 11.34
CA GLY A 85 29.92 -6.11 9.97
C GLY A 85 29.19 -5.01 9.23
N TYR A 86 29.77 -3.81 9.15
CA TYR A 86 29.59 -2.99 7.95
C TYR A 86 30.13 -3.80 6.76
N THR A 87 29.25 -4.54 6.09
CA THR A 87 29.56 -5.08 4.76
C THR A 87 28.80 -4.23 3.77
N SER A 88 29.49 -3.22 3.25
CA SER A 88 29.18 -2.62 1.96
C SER A 88 29.21 -3.76 0.94
N SER A 89 28.05 -4.30 0.61
CA SER A 89 27.89 -5.12 -0.58
C SER A 89 27.45 -4.19 -1.69
N ASP A 90 28.46 -3.73 -2.44
CA ASP A 90 28.32 -3.39 -3.85
C ASP A 90 27.58 -4.55 -4.52
N GLY A 91 26.28 -4.37 -4.66
CA GLY A 91 25.33 -5.41 -4.99
C GLY A 91 24.28 -4.80 -5.88
N GLN A 92 24.72 -4.45 -7.09
CA GLN A 92 23.93 -4.29 -8.30
C GLN A 92 22.51 -4.82 -8.08
N ILE A 93 21.56 -3.91 -7.88
CA ILE A 93 20.15 -4.26 -7.81
C ILE A 93 19.79 -4.76 -9.21
N LYS A 94 19.98 -6.07 -9.43
CA LYS A 94 19.24 -6.80 -10.44
C LYS A 94 17.81 -6.81 -9.96
N VAL A 95 17.13 -5.71 -10.27
CA VAL A 95 15.71 -5.75 -10.54
C VAL A 95 15.50 -6.95 -11.45
N HIS A 96 14.93 -8.03 -10.93
CA HIS A 96 14.06 -8.84 -11.75
C HIS A 96 12.80 -7.98 -11.97
N ALA A 97 12.98 -6.87 -12.67
CA ALA A 97 12.02 -6.50 -13.68
C ALA A 97 11.83 -7.80 -14.44
N PHE A 98 10.62 -8.34 -14.40
CA PHE A 98 10.18 -9.31 -15.39
C PHE A 98 10.17 -8.56 -16.74
N THR A 99 11.31 -8.09 -17.22
CA THR A 99 11.54 -7.49 -18.53
C THR A 99 11.75 -8.64 -19.51
N GLY A 100 10.82 -9.58 -19.48
CA GLY A 100 10.57 -10.50 -20.57
C GLY A 100 9.40 -9.93 -21.36
N TRP A 101 9.36 -10.18 -22.66
CA TRP A 101 8.19 -9.98 -23.55
C TRP A 101 6.83 -10.31 -22.88
N LYS A 102 6.83 -11.21 -21.88
CA LYS A 102 5.66 -11.65 -21.11
C LYS A 102 5.08 -10.61 -20.15
N ALA A 103 5.84 -9.65 -19.62
CA ALA A 103 5.28 -8.58 -18.78
C ALA A 103 4.53 -7.50 -19.57
N GLY A 104 4.93 -7.27 -20.83
CA GLY A 104 4.16 -6.46 -21.76
C GLY A 104 2.75 -7.02 -21.97
N LEU A 105 2.60 -8.35 -22.04
CA LEU A 105 1.31 -9.01 -22.17
C LEU A 105 0.42 -8.83 -20.93
N VAL A 106 0.98 -8.89 -19.72
CA VAL A 106 0.21 -8.69 -18.48
C VAL A 106 -0.26 -7.23 -18.37
N MET A 107 0.61 -6.27 -18.70
CA MET A 107 0.25 -4.85 -18.69
C MET A 107 -0.80 -4.53 -19.77
N ALA A 108 -0.67 -5.12 -20.96
CA ALA A 108 -1.68 -5.00 -22.02
C ALA A 108 -3.02 -5.63 -21.61
N LEU A 109 -3.02 -6.78 -20.93
CA LEU A 109 -4.24 -7.42 -20.43
C LEU A 109 -4.97 -6.52 -19.42
N ILE A 110 -4.24 -5.91 -18.48
CA ILE A 110 -4.81 -4.96 -17.50
C ILE A 110 -5.39 -3.74 -18.21
N ALA A 111 -4.68 -3.17 -19.19
CA ALA A 111 -5.17 -2.04 -19.97
C ALA A 111 -6.47 -2.37 -20.73
N VAL A 112 -6.57 -3.56 -21.33
CA VAL A 112 -7.78 -4.03 -22.02
C VAL A 112 -8.95 -4.17 -21.05
N VAL A 113 -8.71 -4.70 -19.85
CA VAL A 113 -9.75 -4.83 -18.81
C VAL A 113 -10.27 -3.46 -18.37
N ILE A 114 -9.38 -2.48 -18.18
CA ILE A 114 -9.77 -1.11 -17.81
C ILE A 114 -10.61 -0.47 -18.93
N ILE A 115 -10.18 -0.60 -20.18
CA ILE A 115 -10.92 -0.08 -21.34
C ILE A 115 -12.30 -0.75 -21.45
N ALA A 116 -12.38 -2.07 -21.25
CA ALA A 116 -13.65 -2.80 -21.27
C ALA A 116 -14.62 -2.30 -20.18
N ILE A 117 -14.13 -2.06 -18.96
CA ILE A 117 -14.94 -1.48 -17.88
C ILE A 117 -15.47 -0.11 -18.29
N ILE A 118 -14.64 0.76 -18.87
CA ILE A 118 -15.05 2.10 -19.32
C ILE A 118 -16.14 2.00 -20.39
N VAL A 119 -15.98 1.11 -21.38
CA VAL A 119 -16.97 0.90 -22.45
C VAL A 119 -18.30 0.37 -21.88
N ILE A 120 -18.25 -0.55 -20.92
CA ILE A 120 -19.46 -1.08 -20.27
C ILE A 120 -20.16 0.04 -19.50
N VAL A 121 -19.44 0.85 -18.72
CA VAL A 121 -20.04 1.95 -17.95
C VAL A 121 -20.67 3.01 -18.86
N LEU A 122 -19.97 3.41 -19.93
CA LEU A 122 -20.48 4.37 -20.90
C LEU A 122 -21.64 3.80 -21.74
N GLY A 123 -21.56 2.53 -22.15
CA GLY A 123 -22.62 1.84 -22.87
C GLY A 123 -23.87 1.64 -22.02
N LEU A 124 -23.70 1.27 -20.76
CA LEU A 124 -24.79 1.23 -19.79
C LEU A 124 -25.41 2.61 -19.59
N PHE A 125 -24.62 3.68 -19.54
CA PHE A 125 -25.17 5.04 -19.44
C PHE A 125 -26.06 5.40 -20.64
N ILE A 126 -25.64 5.09 -21.87
CA ILE A 126 -26.44 5.31 -23.08
C ILE A 126 -27.71 4.45 -23.08
N TYR A 127 -27.64 3.20 -22.59
CA TYR A 127 -28.79 2.30 -22.51
C TYR A 127 -29.76 2.64 -21.36
N LEU A 128 -29.24 3.16 -20.24
CA LEU A 128 -30.02 3.53 -19.06
C LEU A 128 -30.84 4.80 -19.33
N LEU A 129 -30.34 5.72 -20.17
CA LEU A 129 -31.01 6.99 -20.47
C LEU A 129 -32.42 6.83 -21.09
N PRO A 130 -32.67 6.01 -22.14
CA PRO A 130 -34.03 5.79 -22.64
C PRO A 130 -34.93 5.06 -21.63
N VAL A 131 -34.39 4.13 -20.83
CA VAL A 131 -35.15 3.44 -19.77
C VAL A 131 -35.57 4.43 -18.69
N LEU A 132 -34.66 5.32 -18.27
CA LEU A 132 -34.93 6.40 -17.34
C LEU A 132 -36.02 7.34 -17.88
N LEU A 133 -35.95 7.73 -19.16
CA LEU A 133 -36.96 8.57 -19.79
C LEU A 133 -38.34 7.91 -19.83
N ILE A 134 -38.41 6.60 -20.15
CA ILE A 134 -39.67 5.84 -20.10
C ILE A 134 -40.23 5.82 -18.68
N PHE A 135 -39.39 5.54 -17.68
CA PHE A 135 -39.80 5.54 -16.29
C PHE A 135 -40.31 6.92 -15.83
N LEU A 136 -39.65 8.00 -16.26
CA LEU A 136 -40.05 9.37 -15.98
C LEU A 136 -41.38 9.73 -16.68
N ALA A 137 -41.59 9.27 -17.91
CA ALA A 137 -42.84 9.46 -18.64
C ALA A 137 -44.00 8.72 -17.98
N ILE A 138 -43.80 7.47 -17.55
CA ILE A 138 -44.80 6.70 -16.79
C ILE A 138 -45.10 7.40 -15.47
N SER A 139 -44.07 7.78 -14.70
CA SER A 139 -44.23 8.49 -13.42
C SER A 139 -44.97 9.83 -13.60
N TRP A 140 -44.67 10.58 -14.66
CA TRP A 140 -45.38 11.81 -15.00
C TRP A 140 -46.84 11.56 -15.38
N PHE A 141 -47.12 10.55 -16.19
CA PHE A 141 -48.49 10.19 -16.60
C PHE A 141 -49.33 9.72 -15.42
N VAL A 142 -48.79 8.84 -14.56
CA VAL A 142 -49.42 8.41 -13.32
C VAL A 142 -49.71 9.60 -12.41
N LYS A 143 -48.73 10.49 -12.21
CA LYS A 143 -48.90 11.69 -11.38
C LYS A 143 -49.89 12.71 -11.96
N LYS A 144 -50.07 12.74 -13.28
CA LYS A 144 -51.02 13.59 -14.00
C LYS A 144 -52.44 13.01 -14.02
N PHE A 145 -52.60 11.70 -13.98
CA PHE A 145 -53.90 11.02 -14.03
C PHE A 145 -54.48 10.72 -12.64
N LEU A 146 -53.62 10.61 -11.60
CA LEU A 146 -54.02 10.50 -10.18
C LEU A 146 -54.23 11.85 -9.47
N ARG A 147 -54.22 12.97 -10.19
CA ARG A 147 -54.56 14.30 -9.68
C ARG A 147 -55.64 14.93 -10.54
#